data_AF-A0A815K2N4-F1
#
_entry.id   AF-A0A815K2N4-F1
#
_cell.length_a   1.000
_cell.length_b   1.000
_cell.length_c   1.000
_cell.angle_alpha   90.00
_cell.angle_beta   90.00
_cell.angle_gamma   90.00
#
_symmetry.space_group_name_H-M   'P 1'
#
loop_
_entity.id
_entity.type
_entity.pdbx_description
1 polymer ?
#
loop_
_entity_poly.entity_id
_entity_poly.type
_entity_poly.pdbx_seq_one_letter_code
_entity_poly.pdbx_strand_id
1 'polypeptide(L)'
;MSIWYAFGNLVGYGVEFSINTAAGRLLTAGIYILGLILVASYTANLASELTIAKSKDIISGIDDIKNGKIPFDRIGIRVGTAGEDYYLREISGGNPNYHKLYSRDELYNSLLARRIDISFINSGTGEYVTNNIYCNLTLTGTEFEKGVFGIVTPREWLYAQDLDVNILALRESGDIENLRQKWFGVQNCPDSFEESTAIGISALSGLFLVFGVIVILSLLLFAWTKRHNIKNCLFILIHRKKSSAETEDSMKRRSSTNSEHLQNHQIESQDTVYF
;
A
#
# COMPACT_ATOMS: atom_id res chain seq x y z
N MET A 1 10.43 34.73 3.32
CA MET A 1 10.74 33.34 3.69
C MET A 1 11.21 32.62 2.44
N SER A 2 12.41 32.04 2.44
CA SER A 2 12.88 31.23 1.31
C SER A 2 12.00 29.98 1.14
N ILE A 3 11.80 29.50 -0.09
CA ILE A 3 10.99 28.31 -0.38
C ILE A 3 11.46 27.08 0.43
N TRP A 4 12.77 26.97 0.63
CA TRP A 4 13.42 25.92 1.43
C TRP A 4 13.02 25.95 2.90
N TYR A 5 12.84 27.15 3.46
CA TYR A 5 12.39 27.32 4.85
C TYR A 5 10.96 26.83 5.02
N ALA A 6 10.04 27.20 4.12
CA ALA A 6 8.66 26.73 4.18
C ALA A 6 8.55 25.20 4.04
N PHE A 7 9.36 24.61 3.15
CA PHE A 7 9.42 23.16 2.97
C PHE A 7 9.97 22.42 4.21
N GLY A 8 11.06 22.92 4.81
CA GLY A 8 11.63 22.32 6.02
C GLY A 8 10.65 22.29 7.20
N ASN A 9 9.93 23.38 7.44
CA ASN A 9 8.91 23.43 8.49
C ASN A 9 7.73 22.47 8.23
N LEU A 10 7.32 22.31 6.96
CA LEU A 10 6.22 21.40 6.60
C LEU A 10 6.58 19.93 6.83
N VAL A 11 7.82 19.54 6.55
CA VAL A 11 8.31 18.15 6.68
C VAL A 11 8.80 17.84 8.12
N GLY A 12 8.78 18.84 9.01
CA GLY A 12 9.29 18.68 10.39
C GLY A 12 10.81 18.69 10.48
N TYR A 13 11.51 19.09 9.42
CA TYR A 13 12.95 19.27 9.41
C TYR A 13 13.30 20.60 10.10
N GLY A 14 13.89 20.52 11.30
CA GLY A 14 14.30 21.68 12.07
C GLY A 14 15.43 22.46 11.38
N VAL A 15 15.09 23.47 10.59
CA VAL A 15 16.08 24.38 10.01
C VAL A 15 16.50 25.39 11.08
N GLU A 16 17.77 25.37 11.49
CA GLU A 16 18.34 26.32 12.43
C GLU A 16 18.34 27.74 11.84
N PHE A 17 17.34 28.54 12.20
CA PHE A 17 17.28 29.96 11.84
C PHE A 17 16.68 30.78 12.99
N SER A 18 17.43 31.74 13.52
CA SER A 18 16.97 32.61 14.62
C SER A 18 16.05 33.70 14.08
N ILE A 19 14.77 33.68 14.48
CA ILE A 19 13.80 34.72 14.15
C ILE A 19 13.71 35.70 15.31
N ASN A 20 14.16 36.93 15.05
CA ASN A 20 14.32 37.96 16.08
C ASN A 20 13.10 38.89 16.19
N THR A 21 12.09 38.79 15.32
CA THR A 21 10.91 39.67 15.31
C THR A 21 9.63 38.97 15.79
N ALA A 22 8.78 39.68 16.54
CA ALA A 22 7.52 39.15 17.07
C ALA A 22 6.54 38.69 15.97
N ALA A 23 6.43 39.46 14.88
CA ALA A 23 5.61 39.11 13.72
C ALA A 23 6.13 37.85 13.01
N GLY A 24 7.45 37.65 12.96
CA GLY A 24 8.05 36.45 12.37
C GLY A 24 7.68 35.19 13.16
N ARG A 25 7.71 35.25 14.50
CA ARG A 25 7.32 34.14 15.38
C ARG A 25 5.85 33.75 15.24
N LEU A 26 4.96 34.73 15.06
CA LEU A 26 3.54 34.47 14.83
C LEU A 26 3.30 33.77 13.48
N LEU A 27 3.96 34.24 12.42
CA LEU A 27 3.86 33.62 11.10
C LEU A 27 4.41 32.18 11.09
N THR A 28 5.52 31.93 11.79
CA THR A 28 6.04 30.56 11.90
C THR A 28 5.10 29.65 12.65
N ALA A 29 4.52 30.12 13.77
CA ALA A 29 3.53 29.35 14.50
C ALA A 29 2.32 28.99 13.60
N GLY A 30 1.84 29.96 12.79
CA GLY A 30 0.79 29.72 11.81
C GLY A 30 1.17 28.69 10.74
N ILE A 31 2.40 28.75 10.21
CA ILE A 31 2.92 27.78 9.23
C ILE A 31 3.05 26.38 9.84
N TYR A 32 3.50 26.28 11.10
CA TYR A 32 3.54 25.00 11.83
C TYR A 32 2.16 24.39 11.99
N ILE A 33 1.17 25.18 12.44
CA ILE A 33 -0.21 24.71 12.61
C ILE A 33 -0.80 24.28 11.26
N LEU A 34 -0.61 25.08 10.21
CA LEU A 34 -1.08 24.75 8.87
C LEU A 34 -0.42 23.47 8.32
N GLY A 35 0.89 23.31 8.53
CA GLY A 35 1.62 22.12 8.14
C GLY A 35 1.12 20.85 8.85
N LEU A 36 0.87 20.95 10.17
CA LEU A 36 0.29 19.86 10.95
C LEU A 36 -1.09 19.45 10.43
N ILE A 37 -1.96 20.42 10.11
CA ILE A 37 -3.29 20.14 9.56
C ILE A 37 -3.19 19.44 8.20
N LEU A 38 -2.30 19.89 7.30
CA LEU A 38 -2.12 19.27 5.99
C LEU A 38 -1.62 17.82 6.08
N VAL A 39 -0.60 17.58 6.91
CA VAL A 39 -0.07 16.22 7.14
C VAL A 39 -1.13 15.32 7.77
N ALA A 40 -1.90 15.85 8.74
CA ALA A 40 -2.99 15.11 9.36
C ALA A 40 -4.10 14.76 8.34
N SER A 41 -4.54 15.71 7.51
CA SER A 41 -5.56 15.46 6.49
C SER A 41 -5.10 14.46 5.42
N TYR A 42 -3.85 14.56 4.97
CA TYR A 42 -3.28 13.59 4.04
C TYR A 42 -3.21 12.18 4.67
N THR A 43 -2.75 12.09 5.92
CA THR A 43 -2.69 10.82 6.66
C THR A 43 -4.09 10.23 6.87
N ALA A 44 -5.08 11.07 7.20
CA ALA A 44 -6.48 10.65 7.35
C ALA A 44 -7.09 10.15 6.04
N ASN A 45 -6.84 10.85 4.93
CA ASN A 45 -7.35 10.44 3.62
C ASN A 45 -6.72 9.10 3.17
N LEU A 46 -5.41 8.94 3.38
CA LEU A 46 -4.71 7.68 3.13
C LEU A 46 -5.26 6.54 4.01
N ALA A 47 -5.47 6.79 5.30
CA ALA A 47 -6.05 5.81 6.23
C ALA A 47 -7.49 5.43 5.84
N SER A 48 -8.29 6.39 5.39
CA SER A 48 -9.64 6.16 4.88
C SER A 48 -9.62 5.24 3.66
N GLU A 49 -8.78 5.52 2.66
CA GLU A 49 -8.64 4.67 1.48
C GLU A 49 -8.17 3.25 1.82
N LEU A 50 -7.22 3.11 2.75
CA LEU A 50 -6.80 1.79 3.24
C LEU A 50 -7.93 1.04 3.93
N THR A 51 -8.81 1.75 4.64
CA THR A 51 -9.98 1.16 5.30
C THR A 51 -11.05 0.75 4.28
N ILE A 52 -11.32 1.59 3.27
CA ILE A 52 -12.27 1.29 2.20
C ILE A 52 -11.79 0.11 1.36
N ALA A 53 -10.49 0.05 1.02
CA ALA A 53 -9.92 -1.07 0.29
C ALA A 53 -10.14 -2.40 1.03
N LYS A 54 -9.98 -2.41 2.35
CA LYS A 54 -10.30 -3.59 3.19
C LYS A 54 -11.80 -3.91 3.21
N SER A 55 -12.66 -2.91 3.20
CA SER A 55 -14.11 -3.11 3.23
C SER A 55 -14.70 -3.57 1.89
N LYS A 56 -14.10 -3.21 0.74
CA LYS A 56 -14.62 -3.60 -0.59
C LYS A 56 -14.60 -5.13 -0.80
N ASP A 57 -13.62 -5.81 -0.23
CA ASP A 57 -13.46 -7.27 -0.34
C ASP A 57 -14.39 -8.04 0.61
N ILE A 58 -14.98 -7.38 1.61
CA ILE A 58 -15.94 -8.00 2.52
C ILE A 58 -17.33 -7.89 1.89
N ILE A 59 -18.02 -9.02 1.81
CA ILE A 59 -19.42 -9.07 1.39
C ILE A 59 -20.25 -8.60 2.58
N SER A 60 -21.07 -7.57 2.43
CA SER A 60 -21.79 -7.02 3.60
C SER A 60 -23.05 -7.81 3.93
N GLY A 61 -23.57 -8.60 2.98
CA GLY A 61 -24.76 -9.42 3.18
C GLY A 61 -25.43 -9.83 1.88
N ILE A 62 -26.71 -10.20 1.98
CA ILE A 62 -27.48 -10.73 0.86
C ILE A 62 -27.73 -9.69 -0.24
N ASP A 63 -27.82 -8.41 0.13
CA ASP A 63 -28.08 -7.32 -0.81
C ASP A 63 -26.93 -7.14 -1.83
N ASP A 64 -25.69 -7.40 -1.42
CA ASP A 64 -24.53 -7.38 -2.32
C ASP A 64 -24.66 -8.43 -3.43
N ILE A 65 -25.24 -9.59 -3.11
CA ILE A 65 -25.50 -10.67 -4.06
C ILE A 65 -26.64 -10.27 -5.01
N LYS A 66 -27.72 -9.69 -4.47
CA LYS A 66 -28.87 -9.22 -5.27
C LYS A 66 -28.51 -8.08 -6.21
N ASN A 67 -27.60 -7.20 -5.78
CA ASN A 67 -27.09 -6.08 -6.58
C ASN A 67 -26.03 -6.52 -7.62
N GLY A 68 -25.66 -7.80 -7.65
CA GLY A 68 -24.72 -8.34 -8.64
C GLY A 68 -23.26 -7.98 -8.39
N LYS A 69 -22.87 -7.70 -7.14
CA LYS A 69 -21.46 -7.46 -6.77
C LYS A 69 -20.58 -8.69 -7.06
N ILE A 70 -21.17 -9.88 -7.04
CA ILE A 70 -20.50 -11.17 -7.23
C ILE A 70 -21.02 -11.85 -8.50
N PRO A 71 -20.15 -12.36 -9.39
CA PRO A 71 -20.59 -13.17 -10.53
C PRO A 71 -21.30 -14.45 -10.08
N PHE A 72 -22.37 -14.84 -10.76
CA PHE A 72 -23.17 -16.01 -10.38
C PHE A 72 -22.36 -17.32 -10.33
N ASP A 73 -21.34 -17.48 -11.18
CA ASP A 73 -20.46 -18.66 -11.20
C ASP A 73 -19.58 -18.79 -9.94
N ARG A 74 -19.43 -17.71 -9.16
CA ARG A 74 -18.69 -17.72 -7.89
C ARG A 74 -19.57 -17.93 -6.66
N ILE A 75 -20.87 -18.09 -6.87
CA ILE A 75 -21.84 -18.39 -5.82
C ILE A 75 -21.99 -19.90 -5.77
N GLY A 76 -21.53 -20.53 -4.69
CA GLY A 76 -21.67 -21.97 -4.46
C GLY A 76 -22.96 -22.29 -3.71
N ILE A 77 -23.78 -23.19 -4.24
CA ILE A 77 -24.99 -23.64 -3.56
C ILE A 77 -25.11 -25.15 -3.65
N ARG A 78 -25.46 -25.77 -2.52
CA ARG A 78 -25.67 -27.21 -2.45
C ARG A 78 -27.07 -27.56 -2.95
N VAL A 79 -27.13 -28.42 -3.96
CA VAL A 79 -28.37 -28.86 -4.60
C VAL A 79 -29.23 -29.68 -3.63
N GLY A 80 -30.55 -29.51 -3.69
CA GLY A 80 -31.54 -30.18 -2.84
C GLY A 80 -31.60 -29.66 -1.41
N THR A 81 -31.24 -28.39 -1.18
CA THR A 81 -31.25 -27.79 0.16
C THR A 81 -32.13 -26.53 0.21
N ALA A 82 -32.59 -26.17 1.40
CA ALA A 82 -33.38 -24.95 1.61
C ALA A 82 -32.67 -23.67 1.09
N GLY A 83 -31.33 -23.64 1.09
CA GLY A 83 -30.56 -22.53 0.52
C GLY A 83 -30.69 -22.41 -1.00
N GLU A 84 -30.85 -23.53 -1.71
CA GLU A 84 -31.14 -23.54 -3.16
C GLU A 84 -32.54 -23.00 -3.43
N ASP A 85 -33.55 -23.47 -2.69
CA ASP A 85 -34.92 -22.99 -2.82
C ASP A 85 -35.02 -21.48 -2.58
N TYR A 86 -34.33 -20.97 -1.57
CA TYR A 86 -34.25 -19.53 -1.29
C TYR A 86 -33.61 -18.76 -2.45
N TYR A 87 -32.45 -19.21 -2.93
CA TYR A 87 -31.73 -18.53 -4.01
C TYR A 87 -32.55 -18.47 -5.29
N LEU A 88 -33.17 -19.59 -5.67
CA LEU A 88 -34.02 -19.67 -6.85
C LEU A 88 -35.24 -18.75 -6.72
N ARG A 89 -35.85 -18.67 -5.53
CA ARG A 89 -37.04 -17.84 -5.29
C ARG A 89 -36.73 -16.34 -5.24
N GLU A 90 -35.69 -15.94 -4.51
CA GLU A 90 -35.46 -14.55 -4.11
C GLU A 90 -34.37 -13.81 -4.89
N ILE A 91 -33.49 -14.54 -5.60
CA ILE A 91 -32.29 -13.96 -6.23
C ILE A 91 -32.29 -14.17 -7.73
N SER A 92 -32.38 -15.42 -8.18
CA SER A 92 -32.23 -15.73 -9.61
C SER A 92 -33.54 -15.83 -10.39
N GLY A 93 -34.69 -15.72 -9.71
CA GLY A 93 -36.00 -15.81 -10.35
C GLY A 93 -36.25 -17.17 -11.02
N GLY A 94 -35.74 -18.25 -10.42
CA GLY A 94 -35.88 -19.62 -10.89
C GLY A 94 -34.77 -20.10 -11.83
N ASN A 95 -33.77 -19.26 -12.13
CA ASN A 95 -32.64 -19.66 -12.98
C ASN A 95 -31.51 -20.30 -12.16
N PRO A 96 -31.10 -21.55 -12.43
CA PRO A 96 -30.00 -22.21 -11.73
C PRO A 96 -28.62 -21.77 -12.27
N ASN A 97 -28.32 -20.48 -12.16
CA ASN A 97 -27.09 -19.86 -12.68
C ASN A 97 -25.90 -19.85 -11.70
N TYR A 98 -25.97 -20.63 -10.62
CA TYR A 98 -24.94 -20.75 -9.58
C TYR A 98 -24.04 -21.98 -9.77
N HIS A 99 -22.92 -22.01 -9.06
CA HIS A 99 -22.03 -23.16 -8.98
C HIS A 99 -22.66 -24.27 -8.14
N LYS A 100 -23.06 -25.36 -8.80
CA LYS A 100 -23.76 -26.49 -8.18
C LYS A 100 -22.79 -27.36 -7.40
N LEU A 101 -23.12 -27.60 -6.14
CA LEU A 101 -22.37 -28.47 -5.24
C LEU A 101 -23.26 -29.62 -4.77
N TYR A 102 -22.70 -30.81 -4.61
CA TYR A 102 -23.44 -31.99 -4.18
C TYR A 102 -23.05 -32.43 -2.78
N SER A 103 -21.79 -32.26 -2.39
CA SER A 103 -21.29 -32.64 -1.07
C SER A 103 -20.99 -31.43 -0.18
N ARG A 104 -21.07 -31.64 1.15
CA ARG A 104 -20.57 -30.67 2.13
C ARG A 104 -19.06 -30.46 2.01
N ASP A 105 -18.30 -31.52 1.79
CA ASP A 105 -16.84 -31.41 1.68
C ASP A 105 -16.43 -30.66 0.41
N GLU A 106 -17.16 -30.89 -0.69
CA GLU A 106 -16.97 -30.17 -1.95
C GLU A 106 -17.21 -28.66 -1.79
N LEU A 107 -18.23 -28.28 -1.01
CA LEU A 107 -18.54 -26.89 -0.70
C LEU A 107 -17.39 -26.20 0.04
N TYR A 108 -16.90 -26.80 1.13
CA TYR A 108 -15.81 -26.21 1.90
C TYR A 108 -14.49 -26.21 1.13
N ASN A 109 -14.17 -27.29 0.41
CA ASN A 109 -12.97 -27.36 -0.42
C ASN A 109 -13.00 -26.30 -1.54
N SER A 110 -14.17 -26.03 -2.13
CA SER A 110 -14.31 -25.02 -3.18
C SER A 110 -14.17 -23.59 -2.63
N LEU A 111 -14.63 -23.32 -1.40
CA LEU A 111 -14.38 -22.05 -0.70
C LEU A 111 -12.89 -21.87 -0.39
N LEU A 112 -12.25 -22.90 0.18
CA LEU A 112 -10.82 -22.84 0.53
C LEU A 112 -9.93 -22.70 -0.71
N ALA A 113 -10.29 -23.35 -1.81
CA ALA A 113 -9.60 -23.24 -3.09
C ALA A 113 -9.91 -21.94 -3.85
N ARG A 114 -10.75 -21.05 -3.29
CA ARG A 114 -11.23 -19.79 -3.92
C ARG A 114 -11.82 -20.00 -5.32
N ARG A 115 -12.50 -21.14 -5.53
CA ARG A 115 -13.29 -21.38 -6.75
C ARG A 115 -14.63 -20.67 -6.67
N ILE A 116 -15.18 -20.63 -5.46
CA ILE A 116 -16.38 -19.87 -5.09
C ILE A 116 -16.01 -18.89 -4.00
N ASP A 117 -16.65 -17.73 -4.00
CA ASP A 117 -16.40 -16.65 -3.04
C ASP A 117 -17.41 -16.71 -1.87
N ILE A 118 -18.62 -17.22 -2.12
CA ILE A 118 -19.69 -17.29 -1.11
C ILE A 118 -20.52 -18.57 -1.26
N SER A 119 -21.05 -19.05 -0.14
CA SER A 119 -22.03 -20.14 -0.09
C SER A 119 -23.07 -19.88 0.98
N PHE A 120 -24.28 -20.39 0.76
CA PHE A 120 -25.39 -20.31 1.71
C PHE A 120 -25.28 -21.44 2.74
N ILE A 121 -25.35 -21.09 4.03
CA ILE A 121 -25.32 -22.04 5.14
C ILE A 121 -26.19 -21.54 6.29
N ASN A 122 -26.78 -22.48 7.04
CA ASN A 122 -27.51 -22.18 8.27
C ASN A 122 -26.57 -21.60 9.32
N SER A 123 -27.00 -20.59 10.07
CA SER A 123 -26.17 -19.88 11.06
C SER A 123 -25.51 -20.81 12.07
N GLY A 124 -26.27 -21.72 12.69
CA GLY A 124 -25.71 -22.66 13.67
C GLY A 124 -24.63 -23.60 13.10
N THR A 125 -24.86 -24.20 11.93
CA THR A 125 -23.84 -25.05 11.29
C THR A 125 -22.63 -24.23 10.85
N GLY A 126 -22.88 -23.03 10.33
CA GLY A 126 -21.85 -22.08 9.96
C GLY A 126 -20.93 -21.76 11.14
N GLU A 127 -21.52 -21.33 12.26
CA GLU A 127 -20.81 -20.89 13.47
C GLU A 127 -19.93 -22.02 14.01
N TYR A 128 -20.50 -23.23 14.13
CA TYR A 128 -19.75 -24.39 14.57
C TYR A 128 -18.56 -24.69 13.65
N VAL A 129 -18.77 -24.69 12.34
CA VAL A 129 -17.77 -25.09 11.36
C VAL A 129 -16.65 -24.06 11.25
N THR A 130 -16.95 -22.76 11.24
CA THR A 130 -15.93 -21.70 11.17
C THR A 130 -15.14 -21.60 12.46
N ASN A 131 -15.77 -21.86 13.62
CA ASN A 131 -15.12 -21.74 14.93
C ASN A 131 -14.31 -22.98 15.34
N ASN A 132 -14.59 -24.15 14.73
CA ASN A 132 -13.96 -25.41 15.15
C ASN A 132 -13.22 -26.20 14.07
N ILE A 133 -13.58 -26.05 12.79
CA ILE A 133 -13.06 -26.91 11.72
C ILE A 133 -12.26 -26.09 10.69
N TYR A 134 -12.86 -25.04 10.14
CA TYR A 134 -12.26 -24.24 9.07
C TYR A 134 -12.03 -22.79 9.54
N CYS A 135 -10.94 -22.57 10.28
CA CYS A 135 -10.59 -21.25 10.83
C CYS A 135 -10.29 -20.18 9.77
N ASN A 136 -10.02 -20.60 8.53
CA ASN A 136 -9.77 -19.69 7.40
C ASN A 136 -11.06 -19.16 6.77
N LEU A 137 -12.22 -19.66 7.19
CA LEU A 137 -13.52 -19.24 6.69
C LEU A 137 -14.21 -18.39 7.75
N THR A 138 -14.89 -17.34 7.30
CA THR A 138 -15.64 -16.44 8.16
C THR A 138 -17.10 -16.40 7.73
N LEU A 139 -17.99 -16.35 8.72
CA LEU A 139 -19.39 -16.03 8.44
C LEU A 139 -19.53 -14.57 8.10
N THR A 140 -20.29 -14.30 7.05
CA THR A 140 -20.35 -12.99 6.44
C THR A 140 -21.80 -12.63 6.17
N GLY A 141 -22.17 -11.39 6.48
CA GLY A 141 -23.53 -10.88 6.31
C GLY A 141 -24.44 -11.04 7.51
N THR A 142 -25.64 -10.49 7.39
CA THR A 142 -26.73 -10.62 8.36
C THR A 142 -27.63 -11.80 8.02
N GLU A 143 -28.32 -12.34 9.03
CA GLU A 143 -29.35 -13.36 8.82
C GLU A 143 -30.47 -12.79 7.93
N PHE A 144 -30.67 -13.38 6.76
CA PHE A 144 -31.60 -12.91 5.74
C PHE A 144 -32.90 -13.73 5.68
N GLU A 145 -32.90 -14.96 6.19
CA GLU A 145 -34.07 -15.83 6.28
C GLU A 145 -34.10 -16.49 7.65
N LYS A 146 -35.21 -16.30 8.39
CA LYS A 146 -35.42 -16.95 9.68
C LYS A 146 -36.02 -18.33 9.45
N GLY A 147 -35.16 -19.35 9.42
CA GLY A 147 -35.57 -20.75 9.48
C GLY A 147 -35.70 -21.23 10.92
N VAL A 148 -36.65 -22.14 11.17
CA VAL A 148 -36.79 -22.83 12.47
C VAL A 148 -36.57 -24.32 12.25
N PHE A 149 -35.76 -24.95 13.09
CA PHE A 149 -35.65 -26.40 13.13
C PHE A 149 -36.82 -26.99 13.92
N GLY A 150 -37.47 -27.99 13.34
CA GLY A 150 -38.58 -28.70 13.95
C GLY A 150 -38.42 -30.21 13.80
N ILE A 151 -39.02 -30.95 14.73
CA ILE A 151 -39.15 -32.41 14.63
C ILE A 151 -40.48 -32.69 13.92
N VAL A 152 -40.45 -33.48 12.85
CA VAL A 152 -41.65 -33.83 12.10
C VAL A 152 -42.12 -35.21 12.53
N THR A 153 -43.39 -35.33 12.90
CA THR A 153 -44.02 -36.57 13.34
C THR A 153 -45.14 -36.98 12.37
N PRO A 154 -45.51 -38.28 12.31
CA PRO A 154 -46.67 -38.72 11.54
C PRO A 154 -47.95 -38.00 11.98
N ARG A 155 -48.86 -37.80 11.04
CA ARG A 155 -50.18 -37.24 11.33
C ARG A 155 -50.89 -38.12 12.36
N GLU A 156 -51.50 -37.48 13.36
CA GLU A 156 -52.24 -38.16 14.45
C GLU A 156 -51.38 -39.08 15.34
N TRP A 157 -50.08 -38.80 15.47
CA TRP A 157 -49.25 -39.51 16.43
C TRP A 157 -49.67 -39.23 17.87
N LEU A 158 -49.99 -40.30 18.62
CA LEU A 158 -50.51 -40.25 20.00
C LEU A 158 -49.66 -39.42 20.97
N TYR A 159 -48.35 -39.34 20.76
CA TYR A 159 -47.41 -38.64 21.64
C TYR A 159 -46.97 -37.27 21.14
N ALA A 160 -47.56 -36.74 20.06
CA ALA A 160 -47.14 -35.47 19.49
C ALA A 160 -47.26 -34.32 20.51
N GLN A 161 -48.37 -34.27 21.25
CA GLN A 161 -48.59 -33.27 22.29
C GLN A 161 -47.62 -33.42 23.46
N ASP A 162 -47.39 -34.65 23.92
CA ASP A 162 -46.45 -34.92 25.00
C ASP A 162 -45.02 -34.53 24.60
N LEU A 163 -44.63 -34.77 23.35
CA LEU A 163 -43.32 -34.36 22.83
C LEU A 163 -43.15 -32.84 22.89
N ASP A 164 -44.15 -32.08 22.42
CA ASP A 164 -44.09 -30.61 22.42
C ASP A 164 -43.99 -30.03 23.84
N VAL A 165 -44.79 -30.56 24.78
CA VAL A 165 -44.74 -30.13 26.19
C VAL A 165 -43.37 -30.44 26.81
N ASN A 166 -42.79 -31.61 26.53
CA ASN A 166 -41.47 -31.96 27.04
C ASN A 166 -40.36 -31.09 26.42
N ILE A 167 -40.45 -30.74 25.13
CA ILE A 167 -39.50 -29.81 24.50
C ILE A 167 -39.60 -28.42 25.14
N LEU A 168 -40.81 -27.95 25.44
CA LEU A 168 -41.00 -26.68 26.14
C LEU A 168 -40.39 -26.72 27.55
N ALA A 169 -40.62 -27.81 28.30
CA ALA A 169 -40.04 -28.00 29.62
C ALA A 169 -38.50 -27.97 29.60
N LEU A 170 -37.86 -28.59 28.59
CA LEU A 170 -36.41 -28.55 28.39
C LEU A 170 -35.87 -27.15 28.05
N ARG A 171 -36.69 -26.31 27.37
CA ARG A 171 -36.33 -24.92 27.11
C ARG A 171 -36.45 -24.07 28.37
N GLU A 172 -37.52 -24.26 29.15
CA GLU A 172 -37.76 -23.53 30.40
C GLU A 172 -36.75 -23.90 31.50
N SER A 173 -36.33 -25.16 31.57
CA SER A 173 -35.29 -25.61 32.51
C SER A 173 -33.90 -25.06 32.18
N GLY A 174 -33.68 -24.58 30.95
CA GLY A 174 -32.38 -24.16 30.45
C GLY A 174 -31.49 -25.29 29.92
N ASP A 175 -31.99 -26.53 29.87
CA ASP A 175 -31.21 -27.69 29.40
C ASP A 175 -30.79 -27.54 27.93
N ILE A 176 -31.64 -26.94 27.10
CA ILE A 176 -31.31 -26.64 25.70
C ILE A 176 -30.15 -25.63 25.61
N GLU A 177 -30.10 -24.63 26.46
CA GLU A 177 -29.00 -23.66 26.49
C GLU A 177 -27.70 -24.32 26.98
N ASN A 178 -27.78 -25.20 27.99
CA ASN A 178 -26.65 -25.99 28.45
C ASN A 178 -26.07 -26.87 27.33
N LEU A 179 -26.94 -27.49 26.52
CA LEU A 179 -26.51 -28.24 25.33
C LEU A 179 -25.89 -27.33 24.28
N ARG A 180 -26.45 -26.13 24.03
CA ARG A 180 -25.87 -25.16 23.10
C ARG A 180 -24.46 -24.78 23.55
N GLN A 181 -24.27 -24.39 24.81
CA GLN A 181 -22.96 -24.02 25.34
C GLN A 181 -21.97 -25.18 25.27
N LYS A 182 -22.43 -26.40 25.57
CA LYS A 182 -21.58 -27.61 25.50
C LYS A 182 -21.07 -27.89 24.08
N TRP A 183 -21.92 -27.73 23.06
CA TRP A 183 -21.57 -28.09 21.68
C TRP A 183 -21.01 -26.94 20.84
N PHE A 184 -21.43 -25.70 21.12
CA PHE A 184 -21.06 -24.51 20.35
C PHE A 184 -20.20 -23.51 21.14
N GLY A 185 -20.09 -23.64 22.46
CA GLY A 185 -19.30 -22.72 23.30
C GLY A 185 -17.79 -23.01 23.28
N VAL A 186 -17.36 -24.15 22.75
CA VAL A 186 -15.95 -24.45 22.52
C VAL A 186 -15.55 -23.92 21.15
N GLN A 187 -14.49 -23.11 21.12
CA GLN A 187 -13.88 -22.58 19.91
C GLN A 187 -12.46 -23.13 19.81
N ASN A 188 -12.25 -24.07 18.89
CA ASN A 188 -10.93 -24.67 18.67
C ASN A 188 -10.03 -23.79 17.79
N CYS A 189 -10.63 -22.94 16.96
CA CYS A 189 -9.88 -21.95 16.21
C CYS A 189 -9.33 -20.90 17.17
N PRO A 190 -8.05 -20.51 17.06
CA PRO A 190 -7.59 -19.33 17.78
C PRO A 190 -8.51 -18.18 17.39
N ASP A 191 -8.91 -17.36 18.35
CA ASP A 191 -9.44 -16.03 18.02
C ASP A 191 -8.47 -15.47 17.01
N SER A 192 -8.99 -15.12 15.84
CA SER A 192 -8.19 -14.50 14.81
C SER A 192 -7.57 -13.28 15.45
N PHE A 193 -6.35 -13.41 15.96
CA PHE A 193 -5.43 -12.32 16.01
C PHE A 193 -5.53 -11.79 14.61
N GLU A 194 -6.12 -10.59 14.48
CA GLU A 194 -6.00 -9.81 13.27
C GLU A 194 -4.54 -9.93 12.89
N GLU A 195 -4.25 -10.78 11.91
CA GLU A 195 -2.92 -10.94 11.39
C GLU A 195 -2.63 -9.53 10.95
N SER A 196 -1.78 -8.86 11.73
CA SER A 196 -1.73 -7.41 11.75
C SER A 196 -1.59 -7.04 10.30
N THR A 197 -2.60 -6.36 9.76
CA THR A 197 -2.67 -6.01 8.34
C THR A 197 -1.68 -4.89 8.11
N ALA A 198 -0.43 -5.21 8.40
CA ALA A 198 0.74 -4.42 8.26
C ALA A 198 0.87 -4.21 6.77
N ILE A 199 0.99 -2.94 6.41
CA ILE A 199 1.18 -2.53 5.04
C ILE A 199 2.40 -3.29 4.49
N GLY A 200 2.17 -4.20 3.57
CA GLY A 200 3.22 -5.00 2.96
C GLY A 200 4.22 -4.10 2.23
N ILE A 201 5.49 -4.52 2.19
CA ILE A 201 6.57 -3.78 1.50
C ILE A 201 6.21 -3.52 0.02
N SER A 202 5.39 -4.38 -0.59
CA SER A 202 4.84 -4.21 -1.93
C SER A 202 4.06 -2.90 -2.09
N ALA A 203 3.27 -2.48 -1.09
CA ALA A 203 2.52 -1.23 -1.12
C ALA A 203 3.42 0.02 -1.00
N LEU A 204 4.63 -0.14 -0.46
CA LEU A 204 5.64 0.93 -0.34
C LEU A 204 6.66 0.94 -1.49
N SER A 205 6.62 -0.05 -2.38
CA SER A 205 7.59 -0.21 -3.47
C SER A 205 7.70 1.02 -4.37
N GLY A 206 6.58 1.68 -4.68
CA GLY A 206 6.55 2.91 -5.47
C GLY A 206 7.32 4.06 -4.81
N LEU A 207 7.22 4.20 -3.48
CA LEU A 207 7.95 5.23 -2.73
C LEU A 207 9.46 5.00 -2.79
N PHE A 208 9.90 3.75 -2.63
CA PHE A 208 11.32 3.39 -2.75
C PHE A 208 11.87 3.64 -4.15
N LEU A 209 11.06 3.39 -5.19
CA LEU A 209 11.45 3.65 -6.58
C LEU A 209 11.68 5.14 -6.83
N VAL A 210 10.74 5.99 -6.39
CA VAL A 210 10.86 7.45 -6.54
C VAL A 210 12.07 7.98 -5.78
N PHE A 211 12.29 7.52 -4.54
CA PHE A 211 13.47 7.88 -3.77
C PHE A 211 14.77 7.49 -4.49
N GLY A 212 14.84 6.27 -5.05
CA GLY A 212 15.99 5.79 -5.82
C GLY A 212 16.29 6.68 -7.03
N VAL A 213 15.27 7.09 -7.79
CA VAL A 213 15.44 7.97 -8.96
C VAL A 213 15.99 9.35 -8.54
N ILE A 214 15.48 9.92 -7.44
CA ILE A 214 15.95 11.22 -6.93
C ILE A 214 17.41 11.15 -6.50
N VAL A 215 17.82 10.07 -5.82
CA VAL A 215 19.22 9.86 -5.39
C VAL A 215 20.14 9.75 -6.60
N ILE A 216 19.76 8.96 -7.62
CA ILE A 216 20.55 8.81 -8.84
C ILE A 216 20.68 10.15 -9.58
N LEU A 217 19.58 10.88 -9.74
CA LEU A 217 19.59 12.19 -10.39
C LEU A 217 20.48 13.19 -9.64
N SER A 218 20.42 13.18 -8.30
CA SER A 218 21.27 14.01 -7.45
C SER A 218 22.75 13.68 -7.61
N LEU A 219 23.11 12.39 -7.66
CA LEU A 219 24.48 11.95 -7.92
C LEU A 219 24.96 12.35 -9.32
N LEU A 220 24.10 12.25 -10.34
CA LEU A 220 24.43 12.67 -11.70
C LEU A 220 24.65 14.19 -11.79
N LEU A 221 23.79 15.00 -11.16
CA LEU A 221 23.95 16.45 -11.11
C LEU A 221 25.21 16.85 -10.34
N PHE A 222 25.51 16.18 -9.22
CA PHE A 222 26.73 16.40 -8.46
C PHE A 222 27.98 16.04 -9.28
N ALA A 223 27.98 14.90 -9.95
CA ALA A 223 29.07 14.48 -10.82
C ALA A 223 29.23 15.45 -12.01
N TRP A 224 28.14 15.93 -12.60
CA TRP A 224 28.16 16.85 -13.72
C TRP A 224 28.70 18.23 -13.33
N THR A 225 28.25 18.79 -12.20
CA THR A 225 28.75 20.06 -11.66
C THR A 225 30.22 19.98 -11.24
N LYS A 226 30.65 18.88 -10.59
CA LYS A 226 32.06 18.62 -10.31
C LYS A 226 32.88 18.48 -11.59
N ARG A 227 32.39 17.76 -12.60
CA ARG A 227 33.07 17.60 -13.90
C ARG A 227 33.19 18.93 -14.63
N HIS A 228 32.17 19.78 -14.57
CA HIS A 228 32.22 21.13 -15.13
C HIS A 228 33.22 22.02 -14.38
N ASN A 229 33.23 21.98 -13.05
CA ASN A 229 34.20 22.72 -12.24
C ASN A 229 35.64 22.22 -12.43
N ILE A 230 35.87 20.91 -12.59
CA ILE A 230 37.18 20.35 -12.90
C ILE A 230 37.60 20.74 -14.32
N LYS A 231 36.72 20.66 -15.32
CA LYS A 231 37.03 21.09 -16.69
C LYS A 231 37.32 22.59 -16.78
N ASN A 232 36.57 23.42 -16.06
CA ASN A 232 36.83 24.86 -15.98
C ASN A 232 38.15 25.16 -15.27
N CYS A 233 38.46 24.44 -14.18
CA CYS A 233 39.74 24.57 -13.49
C CYS A 233 40.92 24.12 -14.39
N LEU A 234 40.76 22.99 -15.10
CA LEU A 234 41.77 22.48 -16.04
C LEU A 234 41.96 23.43 -17.23
N PHE A 235 40.87 24.02 -17.75
CA PHE A 235 40.91 25.01 -18.82
C PHE A 235 41.66 26.27 -18.40
N ILE A 236 41.40 26.78 -17.17
CA ILE A 236 42.14 27.92 -16.60
C ILE A 236 43.62 27.57 -16.41
N LEU A 237 43.95 26.36 -15.94
CA LEU A 237 45.34 25.91 -15.76
C LEU A 237 46.09 25.74 -17.09
N ILE A 238 45.44 25.21 -18.12
CA ILE A 238 46.02 25.09 -19.47
C ILE A 238 46.23 26.48 -20.09
N HIS A 239 45.29 27.41 -19.90
CA HIS A 239 45.43 28.78 -20.39
C HIS A 239 46.56 29.54 -19.68
N ARG A 240 46.73 29.35 -18.36
CA ARG A 240 47.89 29.87 -17.62
C ARG A 240 49.21 29.28 -18.10
N LYS A 241 49.26 27.96 -18.36
CA LYS A 241 50.47 27.29 -18.86
C LYS A 241 50.85 27.77 -20.26
N LYS A 242 49.86 28.00 -21.14
CA LYS A 242 50.07 28.55 -22.49
C LYS A 242 50.60 29.99 -22.45
N SER A 243 50.02 30.84 -21.60
CA SER A 243 50.48 32.22 -21.41
C SER A 243 51.90 32.30 -20.82
N SER A 244 52.26 31.39 -19.91
CA SER A 244 53.62 31.31 -19.36
C SER A 244 54.64 30.85 -20.41
N ALA A 245 54.28 29.90 -21.28
CA ALA A 245 55.15 29.41 -22.35
C ALA A 245 55.36 30.44 -23.48
N GLU A 246 54.33 31.22 -23.85
CA GLU A 246 54.45 32.30 -24.84
C GLU A 246 55.30 33.48 -24.31
N THR A 247 55.28 33.73 -23.00
CA THR A 247 56.14 34.75 -22.35
C THR A 247 57.61 34.31 -22.33
N GLU A 248 57.87 33.02 -22.10
CA GLU A 248 59.22 32.46 -22.10
C GLU A 248 59.84 32.41 -23.51
N ASP A 249 59.04 32.08 -24.53
CA ASP A 249 59.49 32.02 -25.93
C ASP A 249 59.71 33.41 -26.55
N SER A 250 58.93 34.42 -26.15
CA SER A 250 59.15 35.82 -26.55
C SER A 250 60.41 36.44 -25.91
N MET A 251 60.75 36.04 -24.68
CA MET A 251 61.99 36.44 -24.01
C MET A 251 63.22 35.81 -24.67
N LYS A 252 63.12 34.56 -25.12
CA LYS A 252 64.19 33.85 -25.85
C LYS A 252 64.42 34.44 -27.25
N ARG A 253 63.33 34.77 -27.98
CA ARG A 253 63.43 35.44 -29.29
C ARG A 253 64.12 36.80 -29.21
N ARG A 254 63.82 37.59 -28.17
CA ARG A 254 64.45 38.91 -27.94
C ARG A 254 65.95 38.80 -27.61
N SER A 255 66.37 37.71 -26.97
CA SER A 255 67.79 37.41 -26.71
C SER A 255 68.55 37.01 -27.98
N SER A 256 67.94 36.21 -28.86
CA SER A 256 68.53 35.86 -30.16
C SER A 256 68.66 37.05 -31.11
N THR A 257 67.67 37.94 -31.18
CA THR A 257 67.74 39.13 -32.05
C THR A 257 68.79 40.13 -31.58
N ASN A 258 68.99 40.27 -30.26
CA ASN A 258 70.08 41.09 -29.72
C ASN A 258 71.47 40.49 -29.97
N SER A 259 71.58 39.17 -30.05
CA SER A 259 72.84 38.47 -30.37
C SER A 259 73.22 38.62 -31.85
N GLU A 260 72.24 38.53 -32.76
CA GLU A 260 72.45 38.79 -34.20
C GLU A 260 72.82 40.26 -34.48
N HIS A 261 72.25 41.20 -33.71
CA HIS A 261 72.57 42.63 -33.87
C HIS A 261 73.99 42.97 -33.37
N LEU A 262 74.51 42.26 -32.36
CA LEU A 262 75.92 42.39 -31.93
C LEU A 262 76.90 41.76 -32.95
N GLN A 263 76.49 40.68 -33.61
CA GLN A 263 77.34 39.99 -34.57
C GLN A 263 77.45 40.75 -35.91
N ASN A 264 76.37 41.42 -36.35
CA ASN A 264 76.43 42.32 -37.50
C ASN A 264 77.25 43.60 -37.23
N HIS A 265 77.31 44.07 -35.98
CA HIS A 265 78.10 45.26 -35.64
C HIS A 265 79.62 44.98 -35.58
N GLN A 266 80.05 43.72 -35.43
CA GLN A 266 81.46 43.33 -35.55
C GLN A 266 81.89 43.15 -37.01
N ILE A 267 80.99 42.73 -37.91
CA ILE A 267 81.31 42.53 -39.34
C ILE A 267 81.48 43.88 -40.07
N GLU A 268 80.77 44.93 -39.65
CA GLU A 268 80.89 46.28 -40.25
C GLU A 268 82.14 47.06 -39.79
N SER A 269 82.96 46.50 -38.88
CA SER A 269 84.17 47.16 -38.34
C SER A 269 85.49 46.74 -39.01
N GLN A 270 85.46 45.85 -40.01
CA GLN A 270 86.68 45.38 -40.71
C GLN A 270 86.89 45.95 -42.12
N ASP A 271 85.93 46.68 -42.70
CA ASP A 271 86.06 47.27 -44.04
C ASP A 271 86.06 48.81 -43.99
N THR A 272 87.06 49.43 -43.35
CA THR A 272 87.41 50.86 -43.59
C THR A 272 88.86 51.17 -43.21
N VAL A 273 89.81 50.73 -44.03
CA VAL A 273 91.17 51.27 -44.07
C VAL A 273 91.55 51.40 -45.54
N TYR A 274 91.51 52.60 -46.11
CA TYR A 274 92.41 53.13 -47.14
C TYR A 274 92.02 54.58 -47.48
N PHE A 275 93.04 55.45 -47.39
CA PHE A 275 93.12 56.91 -47.59
C PHE A 275 92.94 57.79 -46.34
#